data_AF-A0A925J5F1-F1
#
_entry.id   AF-A0A925J5F1-F1
#
_cell.length_a   1.000
_cell.length_b   1.000
_cell.length_c   1.000
_cell.angle_alpha   90.00
_cell.angle_beta   90.00
_cell.angle_gamma   90.00
#
_symmetry.space_group_name_H-M   'P 1'
#
loop_
_entity.id
_entity.type
_entity.pdbx_description
1 polymer ?
#
loop_
_entity_poly.entity_id
_entity_poly.type
_entity_poly.pdbx_seq_one_letter_code
_entity_poly.pdbx_strand_id
1 'polypeptide(L)'
;MVGLPVLAWSIGAMAAAPTDTPAPDTDAIAWTAPPECPERASVAARIYHRLGRVPTTGEVDVDATIVRDERHGYTLHLELAAGTRSEAREVHDPSCDALADAAALLVVAVLAQAAPVA
;
A
#
# COMPACT_ATOMS: atom_id res chain seq x y z
N MET A 1 -57.95 -20.96 17.62
CA MET A 1 -57.07 -19.81 17.87
C MET A 1 -55.87 -20.30 18.66
N VAL A 2 -54.73 -20.52 18.00
CA VAL A 2 -53.46 -20.90 18.65
C VAL A 2 -52.51 -19.73 18.42
N GLY A 3 -52.05 -19.09 19.49
CA GLY A 3 -51.08 -18.00 19.44
C GLY A 3 -50.10 -18.14 20.59
N LEU A 4 -48.89 -18.63 20.29
CA LEU A 4 -47.74 -18.67 21.19
C LEU A 4 -46.81 -17.51 20.80
N PRO A 5 -46.46 -16.58 21.71
CA PRO A 5 -45.45 -15.59 21.41
C PRO A 5 -44.04 -16.13 21.72
N VAL A 6 -43.14 -15.78 20.81
CA VAL A 6 -41.74 -16.19 20.68
C VAL A 6 -40.87 -15.52 21.75
N LEU A 7 -40.03 -16.32 22.41
CA LEU A 7 -38.97 -15.86 23.32
C LEU A 7 -37.89 -15.13 22.52
N ALA A 8 -37.74 -13.82 22.73
CA ALA A 8 -36.65 -13.03 22.17
C ALA A 8 -35.40 -13.11 23.07
N TRP A 9 -34.36 -13.80 22.61
CA TRP A 9 -33.04 -13.81 23.23
C TRP A 9 -32.22 -12.59 22.75
N SER A 10 -31.79 -11.75 23.69
CA SER A 10 -30.83 -10.66 23.44
C SER A 10 -29.40 -11.17 23.68
N ILE A 11 -28.64 -11.37 22.61
CA ILE A 11 -27.20 -11.68 22.69
C ILE A 11 -26.43 -10.36 22.63
N GLY A 12 -25.55 -10.16 23.62
CA GLY A 12 -24.79 -8.93 23.85
C GLY A 12 -23.69 -8.66 22.82
N ALA A 13 -23.38 -7.38 22.64
CA ALA A 13 -22.30 -6.90 21.79
C ALA A 13 -20.95 -6.96 22.53
N MET A 14 -19.99 -7.73 22.01
CA MET A 14 -18.59 -7.61 22.39
C MET A 14 -17.95 -6.47 21.59
N ALA A 15 -17.48 -5.43 22.28
CA ALA A 15 -16.66 -4.40 21.69
C ALA A 15 -15.24 -4.95 21.46
N ALA A 16 -14.81 -5.01 20.20
CA ALA A 16 -13.43 -5.33 19.84
C ALA A 16 -12.53 -4.14 20.21
N ALA A 17 -11.47 -4.40 20.96
CA ALA A 17 -10.42 -3.41 21.23
C ALA A 17 -9.60 -3.17 19.94
N PRO A 18 -9.15 -1.92 19.67
CA PRO A 18 -8.23 -1.67 18.58
C PRO A 18 -6.89 -2.33 18.90
N THR A 19 -6.51 -3.31 18.08
CA THR A 19 -5.18 -3.92 18.13
C THR A 19 -4.19 -2.91 17.57
N ASP A 20 -3.41 -2.27 18.45
CA ASP A 20 -2.27 -1.43 18.08
C ASP A 20 -1.18 -2.33 17.48
N THR A 21 -1.33 -2.60 16.19
CA THR A 21 -0.33 -3.33 15.40
C THR A 21 0.77 -2.32 15.09
N PRO A 22 2.05 -2.58 15.45
CA PRO A 22 3.13 -1.68 15.11
C PRO A 22 3.10 -1.41 13.61
N ALA A 23 2.81 -0.16 13.25
CA ALA A 23 2.80 0.26 11.86
C ALA A 23 4.23 0.12 11.33
N PRO A 24 4.44 -0.47 10.14
CA PRO A 24 5.77 -0.52 9.54
C PRO A 24 6.34 0.90 9.44
N ASP A 25 7.65 1.03 9.69
CA ASP A 25 8.38 2.28 9.51
C ASP A 25 8.23 2.71 8.04
N THR A 26 7.37 3.68 7.82
CA THR A 26 6.88 4.11 6.49
C THR A 26 7.43 5.47 6.11
N ASP A 27 8.43 5.95 6.85
CA ASP A 27 9.04 7.27 6.66
C ASP A 27 9.86 7.34 5.36
N ALA A 28 10.32 6.21 4.84
CA ALA A 28 11.00 6.11 3.56
C ALA A 28 10.06 6.13 2.33
N ILE A 29 8.74 6.21 2.56
CA ILE A 29 7.72 6.17 1.51
C ILE A 29 6.92 7.48 1.55
N ALA A 30 7.26 8.42 0.68
CA ALA A 30 6.41 9.54 0.35
C ALA A 30 5.34 9.09 -0.65
N TRP A 31 4.07 9.21 -0.27
CA TRP A 31 2.94 8.77 -1.09
C TRP A 31 1.82 9.80 -1.06
N THR A 32 1.55 10.39 -2.21
CA THR A 32 0.46 11.34 -2.41
C THR A 32 -0.53 10.75 -3.40
N ALA A 33 -1.78 10.62 -3.02
CA ALA A 33 -2.82 10.10 -3.89
C ALA A 33 -4.18 10.73 -3.62
N PRO A 34 -5.10 10.70 -4.58
CA PRO A 34 -6.51 11.05 -4.36
C PRO A 34 -7.16 10.17 -3.29
N PRO A 35 -8.25 10.64 -2.63
CA PRO A 35 -8.86 9.96 -1.50
C PRO A 35 -9.47 8.58 -1.84
N GLU A 36 -9.79 8.33 -3.11
CA GLU A 36 -10.27 7.02 -3.58
C GLU A 36 -9.15 5.99 -3.80
N CYS A 37 -7.89 6.40 -3.76
CA CYS A 37 -6.74 5.55 -4.07
C CYS A 37 -6.14 4.97 -2.78
N PRO A 38 -5.45 3.81 -2.86
CA PRO A 38 -4.82 3.23 -1.69
C PRO A 38 -3.88 4.21 -0.98
N GLU A 39 -3.96 4.24 0.34
CA GLU A 39 -3.09 5.09 1.16
C GLU A 39 -1.68 4.48 1.32
N ARG A 40 -0.75 5.32 1.78
CA ARG A 40 0.65 4.95 2.04
C ARG A 40 0.81 3.63 2.81
N ALA A 41 0.01 3.43 3.86
CA ALA A 41 0.07 2.22 4.68
C ALA A 41 -0.31 0.95 3.90
N SER A 42 -1.28 1.06 2.99
CA SER A 42 -1.67 -0.04 2.11
C SER A 42 -0.54 -0.40 1.12
N VAL A 43 0.15 0.60 0.58
CA VAL A 43 1.31 0.38 -0.31
C VAL A 43 2.48 -0.25 0.44
N ALA A 44 2.76 0.23 1.65
CA ALA A 44 3.80 -0.35 2.51
C ALA A 44 3.53 -1.83 2.83
N ALA A 45 2.28 -2.18 3.14
CA ALA A 45 1.88 -3.56 3.36
C ALA A 45 2.07 -4.43 2.11
N ARG A 46 1.78 -3.90 0.91
CA ARG A 46 2.01 -4.58 -0.38
C ARG A 46 3.50 -4.82 -0.65
N ILE A 47 4.36 -3.87 -0.30
CA ILE A 47 5.82 -4.01 -0.40
C ILE A 47 6.29 -5.09 0.58
N TYR A 48 5.87 -5.00 1.85
CA TYR A 48 6.20 -5.98 2.89
C TYR A 48 5.81 -7.40 2.48
N HIS A 49 4.58 -7.60 1.99
CA HIS A 49 4.09 -8.91 1.56
C HIS A 49 4.95 -9.51 0.43
N ARG A 50 5.48 -8.67 -0.47
CA ARG A 50 6.31 -9.13 -1.60
C ARG A 50 7.77 -9.36 -1.20
N LEU A 51 8.32 -8.49 -0.34
CA LEU A 51 9.71 -8.55 0.09
C LEU A 51 9.93 -9.58 1.21
N GLY A 52 8.87 -9.92 1.97
CA GLY A 52 8.92 -10.79 3.15
C GLY A 52 9.54 -10.13 4.39
N ARG A 53 9.92 -8.86 4.29
CA ARG A 53 10.46 -8.03 5.37
C ARG A 53 10.15 -6.56 5.11
N VAL A 54 10.32 -5.73 6.15
CA VAL A 54 10.25 -4.28 6.00
C VAL A 54 11.58 -3.78 5.39
N PRO A 55 11.57 -2.90 4.38
CA PRO A 55 12.78 -2.21 3.93
C PRO A 55 13.39 -1.39 5.07
N THR A 56 14.71 -1.37 5.17
CA THR A 56 15.38 -0.56 6.19
C THR A 56 15.45 0.90 5.74
N THR A 57 15.42 1.85 6.66
CA THR A 57 15.66 3.28 6.34
C THR A 57 16.98 3.44 5.57
N GLY A 58 16.94 4.14 4.43
CA GLY A 58 18.10 4.34 3.54
C GLY A 58 18.39 3.17 2.59
N GLU A 59 17.61 2.09 2.64
CA GLU A 59 17.70 1.00 1.67
C GLU A 59 17.03 1.36 0.34
N VAL A 60 15.88 2.04 0.44
CA VAL A 60 15.17 2.64 -0.69
C VAL A 60 14.42 3.89 -0.22
N ASP A 61 14.49 4.96 -1.00
CA ASP A 61 13.63 6.13 -0.90
C ASP A 61 12.59 6.05 -2.01
N VAL A 62 11.32 6.22 -1.65
CA VAL A 62 10.18 6.12 -2.58
C VAL A 62 9.41 7.43 -2.54
N ASP A 63 9.33 8.13 -3.67
CA ASP A 63 8.39 9.23 -3.86
C ASP A 63 7.38 8.84 -4.95
N ALA A 64 6.11 8.80 -4.59
CA ALA A 64 5.05 8.47 -5.51
C ALA A 64 3.88 9.44 -5.42
N THR A 65 3.46 9.90 -6.59
CA THR A 65 2.28 10.75 -6.74
C THR A 65 1.33 10.15 -7.76
N ILE A 66 0.11 9.85 -7.33
CA ILE A 66 -0.99 9.49 -8.23
C ILE A 66 -1.83 10.72 -8.52
N VAL A 67 -2.16 10.94 -9.78
CA VAL A 67 -3.11 11.97 -10.23
C VAL A 67 -4.19 11.35 -11.10
N ARG A 68 -5.38 11.95 -11.09
CA ARG A 68 -6.43 11.62 -12.06
C ARG A 68 -6.01 12.12 -13.44
N ASP A 69 -6.23 11.29 -14.44
CA ASP A 69 -5.98 11.58 -15.84
C ASP A 69 -7.24 11.30 -16.67
N GLU A 70 -7.67 12.27 -17.48
CA GLU A 70 -8.92 12.15 -18.23
C GLU A 70 -8.88 11.09 -19.34
N ARG A 71 -7.69 10.70 -19.81
CA ARG A 71 -7.50 9.75 -20.91
C ARG A 71 -7.29 8.33 -20.41
N HIS A 72 -6.55 8.16 -19.33
CA HIS A 72 -6.09 6.88 -18.81
C HIS A 72 -6.72 6.49 -17.46
N GLY A 73 -7.50 7.39 -16.85
CA GLY A 73 -8.09 7.23 -15.53
C GLY A 73 -7.16 7.76 -14.44
N TYR A 74 -6.01 7.11 -14.25
CA TYR A 74 -4.99 7.54 -13.30
C TYR A 74 -3.58 7.42 -13.88
N THR A 75 -2.70 8.31 -13.43
CA THR A 75 -1.27 8.31 -13.73
C THR A 75 -0.49 8.32 -12.42
N LEU A 76 0.42 7.37 -12.26
CA LEU A 76 1.42 7.30 -11.21
C LEU A 76 2.74 7.86 -11.74
N HIS A 77 3.27 8.87 -11.06
CA HIS A 77 4.68 9.26 -11.16
C HIS A 77 5.40 8.65 -9.97
N LEU A 78 6.45 7.86 -10.24
CA LEU A 78 7.21 7.15 -9.22
C LEU A 78 8.70 7.45 -9.39
N GLU A 79 9.31 7.94 -8.33
CA GLU A 79 10.76 8.09 -8.19
C GLU A 79 11.26 7.14 -7.10
N LEU A 80 12.30 6.38 -7.43
CA LEU A 80 12.94 5.40 -6.57
C LEU A 80 14.42 5.69 -6.48
N ALA A 81 14.98 5.71 -5.29
CA ALA A 81 16.43 5.75 -5.07
C ALA A 81 16.86 4.61 -4.15
N ALA A 82 17.83 3.80 -4.56
CA ALA A 82 18.40 2.72 -3.76
C ALA A 82 19.92 2.70 -3.92
N GLY A 83 20.65 3.10 -2.87
CA GLY A 83 22.10 3.27 -2.90
C GLY A 83 22.52 4.32 -3.94
N THR A 84 23.30 3.92 -4.94
CA THR A 84 23.76 4.80 -6.04
C THR A 84 22.83 4.80 -7.26
N ARG A 85 21.73 4.04 -7.22
CA ARG A 85 20.78 3.94 -8.32
C ARG A 85 19.57 4.81 -8.04
N SER A 86 19.13 5.51 -9.08
CA SER A 86 17.88 6.25 -9.09
C SER A 86 17.09 5.90 -10.35
N GLU A 87 15.79 5.72 -10.22
CA GLU A 87 14.90 5.39 -11.31
C GLU A 87 13.61 6.21 -11.21
N ALA A 88 13.15 6.74 -12.35
CA ALA A 88 11.87 7.43 -12.45
C ALA A 88 10.99 6.70 -13.47
N ARG A 89 9.72 6.48 -13.13
CA ARG A 89 8.75 5.79 -13.98
C ARG A 89 7.40 6.48 -13.95
N GLU A 90 6.75 6.46 -15.09
CA GLU A 90 5.36 6.84 -15.25
C GLU A 90 4.55 5.60 -15.60
N VAL A 91 3.45 5.36 -14.88
CA VAL A 91 2.58 4.21 -15.08
C VAL A 91 1.13 4.69 -15.14
N HIS A 92 0.37 4.19 -16.11
CA HIS A 92 -1.03 4.56 -16.30
C HIS A 92 -1.93 3.34 -16.16
N ASP A 93 -3.05 3.51 -15.47
CA ASP A 93 -4.08 2.48 -15.35
C ASP A 93 -5.42 3.12 -14.96
N PRO A 94 -6.57 2.61 -15.44
CA PRO A 94 -7.87 3.04 -14.96
C PRO A 94 -8.13 2.71 -13.48
N SER A 95 -7.32 1.86 -12.85
CA SER A 95 -7.39 1.45 -11.46
C SER A 95 -6.22 1.99 -10.63
N CYS A 96 -6.53 2.84 -9.65
CA CYS A 96 -5.57 3.22 -8.62
C CYS A 96 -5.00 2.03 -7.84
N ASP A 97 -5.77 0.95 -7.71
CA ASP A 97 -5.30 -0.25 -7.02
C ASP A 97 -4.20 -0.97 -7.81
N ALA A 98 -4.35 -1.03 -9.14
CA ALA A 98 -3.34 -1.60 -10.01
C ALA A 98 -2.05 -0.76 -10.01
N LEU A 99 -2.16 0.57 -9.96
CA LEU A 99 -1.01 1.47 -9.82
C LEU A 99 -0.28 1.27 -8.49
N ALA A 100 -1.00 1.09 -7.38
CA ALA A 100 -0.41 0.78 -6.07
C ALA A 100 0.32 -0.57 -6.06
N ASP A 101 -0.23 -1.59 -6.74
CA ASP A 101 0.45 -2.87 -6.92
C ASP A 101 1.70 -2.76 -7.81
N ALA A 102 1.62 -1.99 -8.89
CA ALA A 102 2.74 -1.72 -9.77
C ALA A 102 3.88 -1.01 -9.03
N ALA A 103 3.55 0.01 -8.22
CA ALA A 103 4.53 0.70 -7.38
C ALA A 103 5.25 -0.27 -6.43
N ALA A 104 4.50 -1.13 -5.73
CA ALA A 104 5.09 -2.12 -4.83
C ALA A 104 6.02 -3.11 -5.57
N LEU A 105 5.66 -3.54 -6.78
CA LEU A 105 6.52 -4.40 -7.60
C LEU A 105 7.80 -3.70 -8.04
N LEU A 106 7.72 -2.43 -8.46
CA LEU A 106 8.86 -1.64 -8.89
C LEU A 106 9.86 -1.39 -7.75
N VAL A 107 9.37 -1.10 -6.54
CA VAL A 107 10.21 -0.97 -5.34
C VAL A 107 10.98 -2.27 -5.08
N VAL A 108 10.31 -3.42 -5.09
CA VAL A 108 10.95 -4.73 -4.88
C VAL A 108 11.96 -5.04 -5.99
N ALA A 109 11.64 -4.70 -7.24
CA ALA A 109 12.54 -4.90 -8.36
C ALA A 109 13.82 -4.05 -8.24
N VAL A 110 13.71 -2.79 -7.82
CA VAL A 110 14.88 -1.91 -7.60
C VAL A 110 15.75 -2.45 -6.46
N LEU A 111 15.15 -2.85 -5.34
CA LEU A 111 15.87 -3.46 -4.22
C LEU A 111 16.60 -4.74 -4.61
N ALA A 112 15.94 -5.62 -5.37
CA ALA A 112 16.54 -6.87 -5.85
C ALA A 112 17.75 -6.64 -6.76
N GLN A 113 17.75 -5.53 -7.51
CA GLN A 113 18.86 -5.16 -8.41
C GLN A 113 19.98 -4.39 -7.70
N ALA A 114 19.68 -3.75 -6.56
CA ALA A 114 20.64 -2.99 -5.76
C ALA A 114 21.52 -3.89 -4.88
N ALA A 115 21.02 -5.08 -4.52
CA ALA A 115 21.83 -6.08 -3.83
C ALA A 115 22.99 -6.54 -4.75
N PRO A 116 24.27 -6.31 -4.40
CA PRO A 116 25.36 -6.90 -5.15
C PRO A 116 25.25 -8.41 -5.05
N VAL A 117 25.31 -9.11 -6.20
CA VAL A 117 25.52 -10.55 -6.22
C VAL A 117 26.89 -10.79 -5.57
N ALA A 118 26.87 -11.30 -4.33
CA ALA A 118 28.04 -11.72 -3.60
C ALA A 118 28.59 -13.04 -4.15
#